data_AF-A0A820EB29-F1
#
_entry.id   AF-A0A820EB29-F1
#
_cell.length_a   1.000
_cell.length_b   1.000
_cell.length_c   1.000
_cell.angle_alpha   90.00
_cell.angle_beta   90.00
_cell.angle_gamma   90.00
#
_symmetry.space_group_name_H-M   'P 1'
#
loop_
_entity.id
_entity.type
_entity.pdbx_description
1 polymer ?
#
loop_
_entity_poly.entity_id
_entity_poly.type
_entity_poly.pdbx_seq_one_letter_code
_entity_poly.pdbx_strand_id
1 'polypeptide(L)'
;ESTEKFDFNLSHHHQLVAIAGTFDGLVGCDTMEYRVNTPPREPVEPLTNLLRNEFTKNEYDFILNKTKDEKIRFRHFYRLWSLKESYVKWLGQGVGFTLSRMNFCIKTDEFDEKNPQQVLSDTILELDNKSVNDQLRFDEQIIYLPNNEQQIITLCSSTKTNCQPFTELNIDEILKNCTPLNENKPGEEKWWNNFQKKTTK
;
A
#
# COMPACT_ATOMS: atom_id res chain seq x y z
N GLU A 1 -16.24 13.66 27.93
CA GLU A 1 -14.95 13.69 27.24
C GLU A 1 -15.05 12.76 26.05
N SER A 2 -14.85 13.24 24.82
CA SER A 2 -14.85 12.38 23.64
C SER A 2 -13.61 11.49 23.68
N THR A 3 -13.81 10.20 23.87
CA THR A 3 -12.77 9.16 23.93
C THR A 3 -12.32 8.75 22.53
N GLU A 4 -12.17 9.70 21.61
CA GLU A 4 -11.73 9.41 20.25
C GLU A 4 -10.21 9.22 20.28
N LYS A 5 -9.79 7.96 20.26
CA LYS A 5 -8.39 7.57 20.17
C LYS A 5 -7.95 7.71 18.72
N PHE A 6 -7.09 8.69 18.44
CA PHE A 6 -6.42 8.81 17.15
C PHE A 6 -5.55 7.59 16.88
N ASP A 7 -5.65 7.02 15.69
CA ASP A 7 -4.80 5.97 15.17
C ASP A 7 -4.19 6.39 13.83
N PHE A 8 -2.97 5.94 13.55
CA PHE A 8 -2.29 6.22 12.29
C PHE A 8 -1.41 5.06 11.85
N ASN A 9 -1.19 4.98 10.54
CA ASN A 9 -0.29 4.01 9.93
C ASN A 9 0.50 4.65 8.79
N LEU A 10 1.69 4.11 8.54
CA LEU A 10 2.60 4.61 7.51
C LEU A 10 3.18 3.44 6.72
N SER A 11 3.29 3.63 5.41
CA SER A 11 4.09 2.77 4.54
C SER A 11 5.02 3.60 3.68
N HIS A 12 6.13 3.02 3.25
CA HIS A 12 7.01 3.64 2.28
C HIS A 12 7.54 2.59 1.31
N HIS A 13 7.55 2.92 0.03
CA HIS A 13 8.17 2.10 -0.99
C HIS A 13 8.63 2.98 -2.14
N HIS A 14 9.84 2.73 -2.65
CA HIS A 14 10.44 3.49 -3.74
C HIS A 14 10.44 5.01 -3.44
N GLN A 15 9.68 5.82 -4.20
CA GLN A 15 9.66 7.29 -4.10
C GLN A 15 8.55 7.87 -3.21
N LEU A 16 7.70 7.04 -2.59
CA LEU A 16 6.53 7.52 -1.87
C LEU A 16 6.52 7.06 -0.41
N VAL A 17 6.03 7.96 0.45
CA VAL A 17 5.61 7.66 1.82
C VAL A 17 4.10 7.89 1.91
N ALA A 18 3.35 6.83 2.19
CA ALA A 18 1.92 6.88 2.41
C ALA A 18 1.64 7.00 3.91
N ILE A 19 0.79 7.95 4.30
CA ILE A 19 0.35 8.14 5.69
C ILE A 19 -1.17 8.16 5.72
N ALA A 20 -1.75 7.38 6.62
CA ALA A 20 -3.18 7.39 6.88
C ALA A 20 -3.42 7.58 8.38
N GLY A 21 -4.44 8.36 8.74
CA GLY A 21 -4.82 8.61 10.13
C GLY A 21 -6.33 8.70 10.27
N THR A 22 -6.85 8.29 11.43
CA THR A 22 -8.29 8.29 11.70
C THR A 22 -8.60 8.48 13.19
N PHE A 23 -9.79 9.01 13.47
CA PHE A 23 -10.42 8.98 14.80
C PHE A 23 -11.51 7.90 14.89
N ASP A 24 -11.84 7.24 13.78
CA ASP A 24 -12.97 6.30 13.63
C ASP A 24 -12.56 4.82 13.85
N GLY A 25 -11.49 4.55 14.59
CA GLY A 25 -11.00 3.19 14.87
C GLY A 25 -9.53 3.00 14.53
N LEU A 26 -9.19 1.82 14.02
CA LEU A 26 -7.82 1.46 13.60
C LEU A 26 -7.65 1.63 12.09
N VAL A 27 -6.42 1.91 11.66
CA VAL A 27 -6.06 2.06 10.26
C VAL A 27 -4.77 1.30 9.93
N GLY A 28 -4.72 0.70 8.74
CA GLY A 28 -3.50 0.12 8.18
C GLY A 28 -3.35 0.54 6.73
N CYS A 29 -2.14 0.92 6.32
CA CYS A 29 -1.90 1.29 4.93
C CYS A 29 -0.65 0.62 4.37
N ASP A 30 -0.68 0.30 3.08
CA ASP A 30 0.48 -0.19 2.37
C ASP A 30 0.62 0.41 0.97
N THR A 31 1.84 0.46 0.46
CA THR A 31 2.13 1.00 -0.87
C THR A 31 3.18 0.19 -1.60
N MET A 32 2.96 -0.02 -2.90
CA MET A 32 3.83 -0.80 -3.76
C MET A 32 4.01 -0.14 -5.13
N GLU A 33 5.20 -0.29 -5.70
CA GLU A 33 5.51 0.24 -7.04
C GLU A 33 4.78 -0.55 -8.14
N TYR A 34 3.97 0.14 -8.94
CA TYR A 34 3.49 -0.37 -10.23
C TYR A 34 4.53 -0.05 -11.28
N ARG A 35 5.38 -1.03 -11.63
CA ARG A 35 6.40 -0.86 -12.67
C ARG A 35 5.77 -0.68 -14.05
N VAL A 36 5.56 0.58 -14.47
CA VAL A 36 4.94 0.90 -15.77
C VAL A 36 5.99 1.04 -16.88
N ASN A 37 7.11 1.71 -16.56
CA ASN A 37 8.12 2.12 -17.53
C ASN A 37 9.14 1.04 -17.87
N THR A 38 9.33 0.08 -16.96
CA THR A 38 10.31 -1.00 -17.17
C THR A 38 9.56 -2.31 -17.39
N PRO A 39 9.63 -2.90 -18.59
CA PRO A 39 9.08 -4.23 -18.79
C PRO A 39 9.79 -5.21 -17.85
N PRO A 40 9.06 -6.13 -17.20
CA PRO A 40 9.67 -7.09 -16.33
C PRO A 40 10.65 -7.96 -17.13
N ARG A 41 11.84 -8.20 -16.56
CA ARG A 41 12.87 -9.04 -17.18
C ARG A 41 12.53 -10.52 -17.12
N GLU A 42 11.73 -10.90 -16.14
CA GLU A 42 11.29 -12.26 -15.87
C GLU A 42 9.76 -12.25 -15.67
N PRO A 43 9.06 -13.35 -15.99
CA PRO A 43 7.63 -13.48 -15.71
C PRO A 43 7.32 -13.34 -14.21
N VAL A 44 6.09 -12.98 -13.85
CA VAL A 44 5.67 -12.91 -12.43
C VAL A 44 5.45 -14.30 -11.81
N GLU A 45 5.27 -15.33 -12.64
CA GLU A 45 4.94 -16.68 -12.19
C GLU A 45 5.99 -17.29 -11.25
N PRO A 46 7.32 -17.25 -11.53
CA PRO A 46 8.33 -17.69 -10.57
C PRO A 46 8.25 -17.00 -9.20
N LEU A 47 8.02 -15.68 -9.17
CA LEU A 47 7.83 -14.92 -7.94
C LEU A 47 6.57 -15.36 -7.18
N THR A 48 5.46 -15.52 -7.91
CA THR A 48 4.18 -15.96 -7.35
C THR A 48 4.26 -17.39 -6.81
N ASN A 49 5.02 -18.26 -7.48
CA ASN A 49 5.29 -19.63 -7.05
C ASN A 49 6.15 -19.68 -5.78
N LEU A 50 7.16 -18.82 -5.66
CA LEU A 50 7.98 -18.72 -4.45
C LEU A 50 7.11 -18.38 -3.23
N LEU A 51 6.07 -17.57 -3.43
CA LEU A 51 5.13 -17.12 -2.39
C LEU A 51 3.80 -17.87 -2.45
N ARG A 52 3.76 -19.07 -3.05
CA ARG A 52 2.51 -19.79 -3.31
C ARG A 52 1.65 -19.99 -2.05
N ASN A 53 2.29 -20.23 -0.92
CA ASN A 53 1.66 -20.49 0.37
C ASN A 53 1.06 -19.24 1.03
N GLU A 54 1.34 -18.04 0.52
CA GLU A 54 0.79 -16.78 1.03
C GLU A 54 -0.48 -16.34 0.27
N PHE A 55 -0.75 -16.96 -0.88
CA PHE A 55 -1.91 -16.67 -1.72
C PHE A 55 -2.89 -17.84 -1.76
N THR A 56 -4.17 -17.54 -1.72
CA THR A 56 -5.23 -18.54 -1.93
C THR A 56 -5.26 -19.00 -3.39
N LYS A 57 -6.12 -19.97 -3.71
CA LYS A 57 -6.33 -20.37 -5.11
C LYS A 57 -6.92 -19.21 -5.94
N ASN A 58 -7.93 -18.53 -5.40
CA ASN A 58 -8.62 -17.44 -6.10
C ASN A 58 -7.67 -16.26 -6.38
N GLU A 59 -6.84 -15.90 -5.41
CA GLU A 59 -5.82 -14.85 -5.56
C GLU A 59 -4.77 -15.24 -6.60
N TYR A 60 -4.32 -16.49 -6.58
CA TYR A 60 -3.38 -17.00 -7.58
C TYR A 60 -3.96 -16.99 -9.00
N ASP A 61 -5.23 -17.37 -9.15
CA ASP A 61 -5.95 -17.30 -10.42
C ASP A 61 -6.13 -15.84 -10.88
N PHE A 62 -6.37 -14.90 -9.95
CA PHE A 62 -6.40 -13.47 -10.25
C PHE A 62 -5.06 -12.96 -10.78
N ILE A 63 -3.94 -13.38 -10.16
CA ILE A 63 -2.59 -12.95 -10.56
C ILE A 63 -2.23 -13.51 -11.94
N LEU A 64 -2.38 -14.82 -12.18
CA LEU A 64 -1.81 -15.48 -13.36
C LEU A 64 -2.81 -15.77 -14.49
N ASN A 65 -4.08 -16.02 -14.17
CA ASN A 65 -5.02 -16.58 -15.13
C ASN A 65 -6.01 -15.56 -15.73
N LYS A 66 -6.17 -14.38 -15.12
CA LYS A 66 -7.03 -13.30 -15.64
C LYS A 66 -6.54 -12.68 -16.94
N THR A 67 -5.24 -12.67 -17.17
CA THR A 67 -4.61 -12.04 -18.33
C THR A 67 -3.32 -12.77 -18.70
N LYS A 68 -2.84 -12.55 -19.93
CA LYS A 68 -1.52 -12.99 -20.39
C LYS A 68 -0.49 -11.86 -20.44
N ASP A 69 -0.91 -10.63 -20.16
CA ASP A 69 -0.01 -9.48 -20.11
C ASP A 69 0.78 -9.47 -18.80
N GLU A 70 2.08 -9.69 -18.88
CA GLU A 70 2.96 -9.74 -17.70
C GLU A 70 2.93 -8.45 -16.87
N LYS A 71 2.84 -7.27 -17.50
CA LYS A 71 2.76 -6.01 -16.73
C LYS A 71 1.51 -6.00 -15.85
N ILE A 72 0.38 -6.43 -16.41
CA ILE A 72 -0.87 -6.52 -15.67
C ILE A 72 -0.78 -7.58 -14.58
N ARG A 73 -0.18 -8.75 -14.85
CA ARG A 73 0.00 -9.78 -13.81
C ARG A 73 0.87 -9.30 -12.64
N PHE A 74 1.92 -8.52 -12.91
CA PHE A 74 2.69 -7.85 -11.85
C PHE A 74 1.86 -6.84 -11.06
N ARG A 75 1.01 -6.03 -11.74
CA ARG A 75 0.07 -5.13 -11.06
C ARG A 75 -0.86 -5.91 -10.12
N HIS A 76 -1.46 -7.00 -10.59
CA HIS A 76 -2.31 -7.87 -9.78
C HIS A 76 -1.56 -8.44 -8.56
N PHE A 77 -0.31 -8.88 -8.73
CA PHE A 77 0.52 -9.37 -7.64
C PHE A 77 0.75 -8.28 -6.58
N TYR A 78 1.22 -7.10 -6.98
CA TYR A 78 1.50 -5.99 -6.05
C TYR A 78 0.25 -5.43 -5.39
N ARG A 79 -0.89 -5.44 -6.10
CA ARG A 79 -2.21 -5.10 -5.55
C ARG A 79 -2.60 -6.03 -4.41
N LEU A 80 -2.57 -7.34 -4.65
CA LEU A 80 -2.90 -8.32 -3.61
C LEU A 80 -1.91 -8.31 -2.45
N TRP A 81 -0.61 -8.12 -2.74
CA TRP A 81 0.41 -8.00 -1.71
C TRP A 81 0.14 -6.80 -0.80
N SER A 82 -0.09 -5.62 -1.38
CA SER A 82 -0.38 -4.41 -0.60
C SER A 82 -1.68 -4.51 0.18
N LEU A 83 -2.74 -5.08 -0.39
CA LEU A 83 -3.98 -5.37 0.34
C LEU A 83 -3.75 -6.24 1.59
N LYS A 84 -3.00 -7.35 1.45
CA LYS A 84 -2.64 -8.23 2.56
C LYS A 84 -1.83 -7.49 3.63
N GLU A 85 -0.81 -6.73 3.23
CA GLU A 85 0.02 -5.95 4.16
C GLU A 85 -0.79 -4.84 4.86
N SER A 86 -1.71 -4.16 4.16
CA SER A 86 -2.57 -3.14 4.76
C SER A 86 -3.45 -3.72 5.87
N TYR A 87 -3.99 -4.94 5.70
CA TYR A 87 -4.73 -5.65 6.73
C TYR A 87 -3.83 -6.07 7.90
N VAL A 88 -2.66 -6.63 7.64
CA VAL A 88 -1.72 -7.04 8.69
C VAL A 88 -1.27 -5.86 9.54
N LYS A 89 -1.05 -4.70 8.90
CA LYS A 89 -0.75 -3.43 9.58
C LYS A 89 -1.91 -2.91 10.38
N TRP A 90 -3.14 -2.97 9.86
CA TRP A 90 -4.36 -2.64 10.60
C TRP A 90 -4.52 -3.51 11.85
N LEU A 91 -4.20 -4.81 11.73
CA LEU A 91 -4.26 -5.78 12.82
C LEU A 91 -3.14 -5.58 13.86
N GLY A 92 -2.00 -5.01 13.46
CA GLY A 92 -0.84 -4.75 14.32
C GLY A 92 -0.01 -5.98 14.68
N GLN A 93 -0.14 -7.10 13.95
CA GLN A 93 0.58 -8.36 14.25
C GLN A 93 1.94 -8.50 13.56
N GLY A 94 2.24 -7.68 12.56
CA GLY A 94 3.47 -7.76 11.79
C GLY A 94 3.67 -9.13 11.13
N VAL A 95 4.92 -9.58 11.02
CA VAL A 95 5.35 -10.77 10.25
C VAL A 95 4.76 -12.10 10.78
N GLY A 96 4.17 -12.11 11.98
CA GLY A 96 3.60 -13.33 12.57
C GLY A 96 2.25 -13.77 11.99
N PHE A 97 1.61 -12.94 11.17
CA PHE A 97 0.30 -13.26 10.61
C PHE A 97 0.41 -14.23 9.41
N THR A 98 -0.42 -15.27 9.41
CA THR A 98 -0.48 -16.25 8.31
C THR A 98 -1.30 -15.70 7.13
N LEU A 99 -0.64 -15.24 6.06
CA LEU A 99 -1.31 -14.51 4.97
C LEU A 99 -2.31 -15.37 4.18
N SER A 100 -2.14 -16.69 4.14
CA SER A 100 -3.09 -17.62 3.49
C SER A 100 -4.45 -17.70 4.15
N ARG A 101 -4.62 -17.14 5.36
CA ARG A 101 -5.94 -17.00 6.01
C ARG A 101 -6.81 -15.96 5.31
N MET A 102 -6.19 -15.01 4.61
CA MET A 102 -6.87 -13.96 3.86
C MET A 102 -7.13 -14.40 2.43
N ASN A 103 -8.37 -14.26 1.98
CA ASN A 103 -8.78 -14.39 0.60
C ASN A 103 -9.38 -13.06 0.11
N PHE A 104 -8.60 -12.28 -0.65
CA PHE A 104 -9.09 -11.08 -1.29
C PHE A 104 -9.83 -11.39 -2.59
N CYS A 105 -11.03 -10.83 -2.72
CA CYS A 105 -11.86 -10.91 -3.91
C CYS A 105 -11.96 -9.53 -4.55
N ILE A 106 -11.17 -9.34 -5.62
CA ILE A 106 -11.17 -8.12 -6.42
C ILE A 106 -12.38 -8.10 -7.35
N LYS A 107 -13.19 -7.04 -7.28
CA LYS A 107 -14.40 -6.86 -8.11
C LYS A 107 -14.08 -6.08 -9.39
N THR A 108 -13.36 -4.98 -9.26
CA THR A 108 -12.86 -4.18 -10.38
C THR A 108 -11.40 -4.55 -10.65
N ASP A 109 -11.14 -5.27 -11.74
CA ASP A 109 -9.82 -5.82 -12.07
C ASP A 109 -8.78 -4.70 -12.36
N GLU A 110 -9.17 -3.64 -13.08
CA GLU A 110 -8.28 -2.55 -13.53
C GLU A 110 -8.79 -1.16 -13.12
N PHE A 111 -7.85 -0.24 -12.89
CA PHE A 111 -8.15 1.18 -12.64
C PHE A 111 -8.44 1.92 -13.97
N ASP A 112 -9.33 2.91 -13.92
CA ASP A 112 -9.61 3.78 -15.05
C ASP A 112 -8.51 4.85 -15.16
N GLU A 113 -7.60 4.67 -16.12
CA GLU A 113 -6.50 5.61 -16.38
C GLU A 113 -6.97 7.03 -16.73
N LYS A 114 -8.25 7.22 -17.10
CA LYS A 114 -8.83 8.54 -17.36
C LYS A 114 -9.31 9.24 -16.09
N ASN A 115 -9.36 8.53 -14.97
CA ASN A 115 -9.78 9.05 -13.67
C ASN A 115 -8.65 8.90 -12.63
N PRO A 116 -7.66 9.82 -12.61
CA PRO A 116 -6.52 9.71 -11.70
C PRO A 116 -6.87 9.90 -10.22
N GLN A 117 -8.09 10.35 -9.90
CA GLN A 117 -8.60 10.47 -8.53
C GLN A 117 -9.49 9.30 -8.13
N GLN A 118 -9.56 8.24 -8.95
CA GLN A 118 -10.36 7.07 -8.65
C GLN A 118 -9.89 6.39 -7.36
N VAL A 119 -10.85 6.17 -6.47
CA VAL A 119 -10.70 5.28 -5.32
C VAL A 119 -11.60 4.08 -5.55
N LEU A 120 -11.04 2.87 -5.52
CA LEU A 120 -11.79 1.62 -5.55
C LEU A 120 -11.99 1.13 -4.12
N SER A 121 -13.25 0.87 -3.77
CA SER A 121 -13.65 0.39 -2.43
C SER A 121 -14.49 -0.89 -2.50
N ASP A 122 -14.43 -1.60 -3.62
CA ASP A 122 -15.24 -2.78 -3.93
C ASP A 122 -14.50 -4.11 -3.68
N THR A 123 -13.25 -4.05 -3.22
CA THR A 123 -12.47 -5.21 -2.81
C THR A 123 -13.00 -5.79 -1.50
N ILE A 124 -13.17 -7.11 -1.51
CA ILE A 124 -13.76 -7.89 -0.42
C ILE A 124 -12.69 -8.75 0.22
N LEU A 125 -12.71 -8.86 1.55
CA LEU A 125 -11.89 -9.82 2.29
C LEU A 125 -12.77 -10.93 2.89
N GLU A 126 -12.37 -12.17 2.64
CA GLU A 126 -12.81 -13.33 3.41
C GLU A 126 -11.63 -13.82 4.28
N LEU A 127 -11.86 -13.86 5.60
CA LEU A 127 -10.90 -14.37 6.57
C LEU A 127 -11.36 -15.74 7.06
N ASP A 128 -10.55 -16.78 6.87
CA ASP A 128 -10.89 -18.16 7.24
C ASP A 128 -12.27 -18.61 6.68
N ASN A 129 -12.56 -18.25 5.42
CA ASN A 129 -13.84 -18.47 4.71
C ASN A 129 -15.05 -17.71 5.31
N LYS A 130 -14.82 -16.65 6.08
CA LYS A 130 -15.88 -15.77 6.59
C LYS A 130 -15.68 -14.37 6.04
N SER A 131 -16.73 -13.80 5.44
CA SER A 131 -16.69 -12.39 5.03
C SER A 131 -16.59 -11.48 6.25
N VAL A 132 -15.74 -10.46 6.15
CA VAL A 132 -15.56 -9.40 7.17
C VAL A 132 -15.95 -8.02 6.64
N ASN A 133 -16.67 -7.97 5.51
CA ASN A 133 -16.99 -6.72 4.81
C ASN A 133 -18.03 -5.85 5.52
N ASP A 134 -18.71 -6.38 6.53
CA ASP A 134 -19.58 -5.59 7.41
C ASP A 134 -18.75 -4.72 8.38
N GLN A 135 -17.51 -5.13 8.65
CA GLN A 135 -16.62 -4.50 9.62
C GLN A 135 -15.47 -3.73 8.98
N LEU A 136 -14.91 -4.27 7.90
CA LEU A 136 -13.72 -3.74 7.23
C LEU A 136 -14.02 -3.27 5.82
N ARG A 137 -13.36 -2.18 5.43
CA ARG A 137 -13.32 -1.66 4.07
C ARG A 137 -11.87 -1.58 3.61
N PHE A 138 -11.67 -1.82 2.32
CA PHE A 138 -10.39 -1.65 1.64
C PHE A 138 -10.52 -0.57 0.58
N ASP A 139 -9.78 0.52 0.71
CA ASP A 139 -9.71 1.58 -0.30
C ASP A 139 -8.38 1.45 -1.05
N GLU A 140 -8.45 1.51 -2.38
CA GLU A 140 -7.31 1.34 -3.27
C GLU A 140 -7.22 2.53 -4.23
N GLN A 141 -6.03 3.11 -4.38
CA GLN A 141 -5.81 4.26 -5.24
C GLN A 141 -4.46 4.17 -5.94
N ILE A 142 -4.41 4.51 -7.23
CA ILE A 142 -3.16 4.69 -7.96
C ILE A 142 -2.70 6.13 -7.82
N ILE A 143 -1.46 6.32 -7.37
CA ILE A 143 -0.76 7.59 -7.39
C ILE A 143 0.15 7.63 -8.61
N TYR A 144 -0.01 8.67 -9.41
CA TYR A 144 0.79 8.94 -10.59
C TYR A 144 1.95 9.85 -10.20
N LEU A 145 3.16 9.34 -10.35
CA LEU A 145 4.39 10.02 -9.99
C LEU A 145 5.06 10.63 -11.23
N PRO A 146 6.04 11.54 -11.05
CA PRO A 146 6.88 12.02 -12.14
C PRO A 146 7.50 10.88 -12.97
N ASN A 147 7.89 11.19 -14.20
CA ASN A 147 8.47 10.21 -15.15
C ASN A 147 7.54 9.05 -15.51
N ASN A 148 6.21 9.21 -15.41
CA ASN A 148 5.22 8.17 -15.74
C ASN A 148 5.33 6.93 -14.83
N GLU A 149 5.84 7.12 -13.61
CA GLU A 149 5.81 6.08 -12.58
C GLU A 149 4.45 6.04 -11.90
N GLN A 150 4.09 4.87 -11.37
CA GLN A 150 2.84 4.68 -10.66
C GLN A 150 3.10 3.88 -9.39
N GLN A 151 2.32 4.16 -8.35
CA GLN A 151 2.27 3.34 -7.15
C GLN A 151 0.83 3.10 -6.75
N ILE A 152 0.55 1.91 -6.23
CA ILE A 152 -0.72 1.65 -5.56
C ILE A 152 -0.57 1.99 -4.09
N ILE A 153 -1.60 2.62 -3.53
CA ILE A 153 -1.81 2.72 -2.08
C ILE A 153 -3.07 1.93 -1.75
N THR A 154 -2.98 1.11 -0.70
CA THR A 154 -4.10 0.34 -0.15
C THR A 154 -4.30 0.73 1.30
N LEU A 155 -5.55 0.85 1.71
CA LEU A 155 -5.96 1.27 3.03
C LEU A 155 -6.97 0.27 3.59
N CYS A 156 -6.67 -0.31 4.74
CA CYS A 156 -7.60 -1.09 5.53
C CYS A 156 -8.13 -0.23 6.68
N SER A 157 -9.45 -0.11 6.77
CA SER A 157 -10.13 0.67 7.82
C SER A 157 -11.50 0.08 8.15
N SER A 158 -12.19 0.66 9.13
CA SER A 158 -13.58 0.28 9.42
C SER A 158 -14.52 0.76 8.32
N THR A 159 -15.60 0.02 8.05
CA THR A 159 -16.68 0.47 7.15
C THR A 159 -17.30 1.81 7.54
N LYS A 160 -17.20 2.19 8.81
CA LYS A 160 -17.70 3.47 9.35
C LYS A 160 -16.74 4.64 9.12
N THR A 161 -15.47 4.37 8.84
CA THR A 161 -14.45 5.40 8.69
C THR A 161 -14.71 6.25 7.46
N ASN A 162 -14.79 7.56 7.61
CA ASN A 162 -14.85 8.46 6.46
C ASN A 162 -13.44 8.64 5.88
N CYS A 163 -13.24 8.24 4.62
CA CYS A 163 -11.95 8.41 3.96
C CYS A 163 -12.04 9.43 2.83
N GLN A 164 -10.95 10.16 2.65
CA GLN A 164 -10.74 11.05 1.52
C GLN A 164 -9.67 10.42 0.61
N PRO A 165 -9.67 10.70 -0.69
CA PRO A 165 -8.58 10.31 -1.57
C PRO A 165 -7.23 10.81 -1.03
N PHE A 166 -6.18 10.02 -1.26
CA PHE A 166 -4.82 10.43 -0.92
C PHE A 166 -4.47 11.71 -1.66
N THR A 167 -3.81 12.61 -0.93
CA THR A 167 -3.30 13.88 -1.44
C THR A 167 -1.79 13.89 -1.25
N GLU A 168 -1.07 14.34 -2.26
CA GLU A 168 0.38 14.51 -2.19
C GLU A 168 0.73 15.74 -1.34
N LEU A 169 1.70 15.59 -0.44
CA LEU A 169 2.25 16.67 0.36
C LEU A 169 3.71 16.88 -0.02
N ASN A 170 4.11 18.15 -0.20
CA ASN A 170 5.52 18.50 -0.37
C ASN A 170 6.20 18.72 1.00
N ILE A 171 7.53 18.79 0.99
CA ILE A 171 8.32 18.93 2.22
C ILE A 171 8.02 20.23 2.97
N ASP A 172 7.72 21.33 2.27
CA ASP A 172 7.41 22.60 2.90
C ASP A 172 6.08 22.54 3.66
N GLU A 173 5.09 21.84 3.12
CA GLU A 173 3.80 21.60 3.78
C GLU A 173 3.97 20.75 5.06
N ILE A 174 4.81 19.71 4.99
CA ILE A 174 5.13 18.86 6.14
C ILE A 174 5.84 19.67 7.23
N LEU A 175 6.78 20.54 6.85
CA LEU A 175 7.60 21.29 7.79
C LEU A 175 6.95 22.59 8.28
N LYS A 176 5.88 23.06 7.65
CA LYS A 176 5.23 24.36 7.90
C LYS A 176 4.97 24.67 9.38
N ASN A 177 4.57 23.65 10.15
CA ASN A 177 4.22 23.78 11.57
C ASN A 177 5.21 23.05 12.50
N CYS A 178 6.35 22.60 11.97
CA CYS A 178 7.35 21.88 12.75
C CYS A 178 8.27 22.86 13.46
N THR A 179 8.52 22.62 14.75
CA THR A 179 9.55 23.33 15.51
C THR A 179 10.69 22.35 15.80
N PRO A 180 11.96 22.69 15.52
CA PRO A 180 13.09 21.82 15.85
C PRO A 180 13.12 21.48 17.35
N LEU A 181 13.13 20.18 17.67
CA LEU A 181 13.24 19.72 19.06
C LEU A 181 14.68 19.71 19.58
N ASN A 182 15.65 19.55 18.67
CA ASN A 182 17.07 19.52 18.99
C ASN A 182 17.83 20.40 17.99
N GLU A 183 18.94 20.98 18.45
CA GLU A 183 19.91 21.61 17.57
C GLU A 183 20.81 20.55 16.92
N ASN A 184 21.35 20.87 15.73
CA ASN A 184 22.27 19.99 15.03
C ASN A 184 23.53 19.77 15.87
N LYS A 185 23.87 18.50 16.13
CA LYS A 185 25.09 18.16 16.87
C LYS A 185 26.33 18.25 15.98
N PRO A 186 27.50 18.61 16.55
CA PRO A 186 28.76 18.52 15.83
C PRO A 186 28.96 17.11 15.26
N GLY A 187 29.13 17.00 13.94
CA GLY A 187 29.32 15.72 13.25
C GLY A 187 28.11 15.17 12.49
N GLU A 188 26.90 15.73 12.69
CA GLU A 188 25.72 15.36 11.88
C GLU A 188 25.88 15.76 10.42
N GLU A 189 26.56 16.88 10.14
CA GLU A 189 26.93 17.28 8.78
C GLU A 189 27.82 16.24 8.09
N LYS A 190 28.73 15.58 8.84
CA LYS A 190 29.57 14.51 8.31
C LYS A 190 28.76 13.26 7.98
N TRP A 191 27.76 12.94 8.81
CA TRP A 191 26.82 11.85 8.52
C TRP A 191 26.01 12.15 7.25
N TRP A 192 25.45 13.36 7.14
CA TRP A 192 24.70 13.80 5.96
C TRP A 192 25.53 13.75 4.68
N ASN A 193 26.75 14.30 4.71
CA ASN A 193 27.68 14.25 3.58
C ASN A 193 28.05 12.82 3.17
N ASN A 194 28.08 11.88 4.12
CA ASN A 194 28.31 10.47 3.80
C ASN A 194 27.06 9.80 3.21
N PHE A 195 25.87 10.15 3.71
CA PHE A 195 24.60 9.66 3.16
C PHE A 195 24.42 10.09 1.70
N GLN A 196 24.65 11.37 1.38
CA GLN A 196 24.53 11.91 0.02
C GLN A 196 25.48 11.25 -1.00
N LYS A 197 26.63 10.74 -0.55
CA LYS A 197 27.58 10.01 -1.41
C LYS A 197 27.09 8.61 -1.82
N LYS A 198 26.10 8.04 -1.13
CA LYS A 198 25.56 6.72 -1.47
C LYS A 198 24.69 6.73 -2.72
N THR A 199 24.23 7.90 -3.16
CA THR A 199 23.30 8.08 -4.30
C THR A 199 23.95 7.94 -5.68
N THR A 200 25.21 7.50 -5.78
CA THR A 200 25.94 7.28 -7.04
C THR A 200 26.37 5.81 -7.16
N LYS A 201 25.43 4.91 -7.45
CA LYS A 201 25.72 3.57 -7.99
C LYS A 201 24.59 3.11 -8.91
#